data_AF-K6GW71-F1
#
_entry.id   AF-K6GW71-F1
#
_cell.length_a   1.000
_cell.length_b   1.000
_cell.length_c   1.000
_cell.angle_alpha   90.00
_cell.angle_beta   90.00
_cell.angle_gamma   90.00
#
_symmetry.space_group_name_H-M   'P 1'
#
loop_
_entity.id
_entity.type
_entity.pdbx_description
1 polymer ?
#
loop_
_entity_poly.entity_id
_entity_poly.type
_entity_poly.pdbx_seq_one_letter_code
_entity_poly.pdbx_strand_id
1 'polypeptide(L)'
;MTTVLRQASALSKCAFAVSLSVYAFACPDWRILVGVNLLLAGLLAASRQFDRIVWLALGVCVASLPTLAALFLLGGVEKADTWREGLVLGLSWLAVFELRLLVMLLADILVVKWTTFSDLLLSLRALRLPGKLVLFCSALVTLLPSVFSLAAHVVEVQRCRGFDPKRLRNPKNFLPLFIPVFLAQLRRSTDLALSLELRGISGAPPARASRLTLGVGDTALLAAAVAVWLLPLSA
;
A
#
# COMPACT_ATOMS: atom_id res chain seq x y z
N MET A 1 2.31 -21.82 -6.43
CA MET A 1 3.14 -20.60 -6.49
C MET A 1 2.54 -19.40 -5.75
N THR A 2 1.24 -19.11 -5.91
CA THR A 2 0.57 -17.97 -5.25
C THR A 2 0.53 -18.05 -3.71
N THR A 3 0.50 -19.25 -3.14
CA THR A 3 0.56 -19.46 -1.68
C THR A 3 1.93 -19.18 -1.08
N VAL A 4 3.00 -19.50 -1.81
CA VAL A 4 4.41 -19.30 -1.39
C VAL A 4 4.80 -17.81 -1.44
N LEU A 5 4.35 -17.10 -2.49
CA LEU A 5 4.54 -15.65 -2.60
C LEU A 5 3.73 -14.87 -1.55
N ARG A 6 2.56 -15.39 -1.16
CA ARG A 6 1.72 -14.77 -0.12
C ARG A 6 2.37 -14.88 1.26
N GLN A 7 3.13 -15.94 1.55
CA GLN A 7 3.80 -16.15 2.83
C GLN A 7 5.13 -15.39 2.99
N ALA A 8 5.62 -14.72 1.94
CA ALA A 8 6.82 -13.91 2.03
C ALA A 8 6.64 -12.71 2.97
N SER A 9 7.72 -12.32 3.64
CA SER A 9 7.79 -11.19 4.55
C SER A 9 7.33 -9.89 3.87
N ALA A 10 6.65 -9.03 4.64
CA ALA A 10 6.20 -7.74 4.14
C ALA A 10 7.35 -6.87 3.60
N LEU A 11 8.55 -7.01 4.19
CA LEU A 11 9.74 -6.25 3.78
C LEU A 11 10.22 -6.62 2.38
N SER A 12 10.30 -7.91 2.05
CA SER A 12 10.75 -8.37 0.73
C SER A 12 9.76 -7.96 -0.37
N LYS A 13 8.46 -7.98 -0.08
CA LYS A 13 7.41 -7.49 -0.99
C LYS A 13 7.54 -5.99 -1.23
N CYS A 14 7.68 -5.19 -0.17
CA CYS A 14 7.89 -3.74 -0.31
C CYS A 14 9.19 -3.42 -1.05
N ALA A 15 10.28 -4.14 -0.76
CA ALA A 15 11.55 -3.98 -1.47
C ALA A 15 11.42 -4.35 -2.95
N PHE A 16 10.67 -5.40 -3.28
CA PHE A 16 10.34 -5.75 -4.66
C PHE A 16 9.55 -4.65 -5.37
N ALA A 17 8.53 -4.09 -4.73
CA ALA A 17 7.73 -2.98 -5.27
C ALA A 17 8.60 -1.76 -5.58
N VAL A 18 9.39 -1.32 -4.59
CA VAL A 18 10.27 -0.16 -4.71
C VAL A 18 11.32 -0.41 -5.80
N SER A 19 11.93 -1.60 -5.83
CA SER A 19 12.90 -1.96 -6.87
C SER A 19 12.29 -1.89 -8.26
N LEU A 20 11.06 -2.40 -8.42
CA LEU A 20 10.36 -2.39 -9.71
C LEU A 20 9.95 -0.97 -10.12
N SER A 21 9.51 -0.13 -9.19
CA SER A 21 9.17 1.27 -9.44
C SER A 21 10.42 2.10 -9.82
N VAL A 22 11.55 1.87 -9.15
CA VAL A 22 12.83 2.51 -9.52
C VAL A 22 13.29 2.04 -10.90
N TYR A 23 13.18 0.75 -11.19
CA TYR A 23 13.51 0.19 -12.50
C TYR A 23 12.63 0.76 -13.62
N ALA A 24 11.31 0.89 -13.39
CA ALA A 24 10.38 1.47 -14.34
C ALA A 24 10.74 2.92 -14.71
N PHE A 25 11.34 3.67 -13.77
CA PHE A 25 11.81 5.02 -14.03
C PHE A 25 13.13 5.05 -14.80
N ALA A 26 14.05 4.14 -14.49
CA ALA A 26 15.37 4.06 -15.15
C ALA A 26 15.31 3.50 -16.58
N CYS A 27 14.32 2.67 -16.92
CA CYS A 27 14.25 1.98 -18.20
C CYS A 27 13.69 2.88 -19.33
N PRO A 28 14.45 3.14 -20.41
CA PRO A 28 13.98 3.88 -21.58
C PRO A 28 13.22 2.98 -22.59
N ASP A 29 13.46 1.66 -22.58
CA ASP A 29 12.92 0.74 -23.59
C ASP A 29 11.45 0.38 -23.38
N TRP A 30 10.59 0.80 -24.32
CA TRP A 30 9.16 0.49 -24.31
C TRP A 30 8.86 -1.02 -24.31
N ARG A 31 9.69 -1.85 -24.95
CA ARG A 31 9.49 -3.31 -25.06
C ARG A 31 9.59 -4.00 -23.70
N ILE A 32 10.56 -3.58 -22.88
CA ILE A 32 10.77 -4.13 -21.54
C ILE A 32 9.60 -3.73 -20.63
N LEU A 33 9.14 -2.48 -20.73
CA LEU A 33 7.98 -2.00 -19.98
C LEU A 33 6.70 -2.79 -20.33
N VAL A 34 6.48 -3.11 -21.62
CA VAL A 34 5.35 -3.98 -22.02
C VAL A 34 5.48 -5.35 -21.38
N GLY A 35 6.67 -5.96 -21.43
CA GLY A 35 6.92 -7.28 -20.84
C GLY A 35 6.67 -7.31 -19.33
N VAL A 36 7.15 -6.29 -18.60
CA VAL A 36 6.92 -6.15 -17.15
C VAL A 36 5.43 -5.97 -16.84
N ASN A 37 4.73 -5.13 -17.60
CA ASN A 37 3.29 -4.93 -17.43
C ASN A 37 2.49 -6.22 -17.68
N LEU A 38 2.82 -6.98 -18.73
CA LEU A 38 2.18 -8.27 -19.01
C LEU A 38 2.46 -9.29 -17.90
N LEU A 39 3.69 -9.31 -17.38
CA LEU A 39 4.07 -10.17 -16.25
C LEU A 39 3.29 -9.80 -14.98
N LEU A 40 3.20 -8.51 -14.64
CA LEU A 40 2.44 -8.02 -13.49
C LEU A 40 0.94 -8.30 -13.65
N ALA A 41 0.38 -8.06 -14.84
CA ALA A 41 -1.01 -8.38 -15.15
C ALA A 41 -1.28 -9.88 -15.07
N GLY A 42 -0.35 -10.72 -15.54
CA GLY A 42 -0.40 -12.17 -15.40
C GLY A 42 -0.37 -12.64 -13.96
N LEU A 43 0.48 -12.05 -13.11
CA LEU A 43 0.52 -12.33 -11.66
C LEU A 43 -0.78 -11.91 -10.96
N LEU A 44 -1.33 -10.75 -11.34
CA LEU A 44 -2.60 -10.27 -10.82
C LEU A 44 -3.76 -11.19 -11.23
N ALA A 45 -3.80 -11.61 -12.50
CA ALA A 45 -4.79 -12.54 -13.02
C ALA A 45 -4.67 -13.92 -12.34
N ALA A 46 -3.46 -14.41 -12.10
CA ALA A 46 -3.19 -15.64 -11.36
C ALA A 46 -3.60 -15.55 -9.88
N SER A 47 -3.56 -14.35 -9.28
CA SER A 47 -4.09 -14.11 -7.94
C SER A 47 -5.63 -14.18 -7.89
N ARG A 48 -6.31 -14.06 -9.04
CA ARG A 48 -7.77 -14.15 -9.22
C ARG A 48 -8.59 -13.18 -8.34
N GLN A 49 -7.95 -12.12 -7.86
CA GLN A 49 -8.53 -11.09 -7.00
C GLN A 49 -8.84 -9.83 -7.84
N PHE A 50 -9.78 -9.92 -8.77
CA PHE A 50 -10.27 -8.76 -9.52
C PHE A 50 -11.28 -7.98 -8.69
N ASP A 51 -10.77 -7.22 -7.73
CA ASP A 51 -11.58 -6.38 -6.86
C ASP A 51 -11.76 -4.96 -7.43
N ARG A 52 -12.68 -4.19 -6.83
CA ARG A 52 -12.93 -2.78 -7.16
C ARG A 52 -11.66 -1.93 -7.19
N ILE A 53 -10.65 -2.24 -6.38
CA ILE A 53 -9.36 -1.51 -6.34
C ILE A 53 -8.60 -1.62 -7.67
N VAL A 54 -8.58 -2.80 -8.29
CA VAL A 54 -7.90 -3.01 -9.60
C VAL A 54 -8.62 -2.23 -10.68
N TRP A 55 -9.96 -2.30 -10.67
CA TRP A 55 -10.81 -1.54 -11.58
C TRP A 55 -10.66 -0.03 -11.39
N LEU A 56 -10.54 0.42 -10.15
CA LEU A 56 -10.33 1.84 -9.84
C LEU A 56 -8.96 2.31 -10.32
N ALA A 57 -7.90 1.51 -10.17
CA ALA A 57 -6.57 1.86 -10.66
C ALA A 57 -6.52 1.93 -12.19
N LEU A 58 -7.10 0.97 -12.89
CA LEU A 58 -7.27 1.03 -14.35
C LEU A 58 -8.12 2.24 -14.76
N GLY A 59 -9.18 2.53 -13.99
CA GLY A 59 -10.00 3.73 -14.19
C GLY A 59 -9.21 5.03 -14.01
N VAL A 60 -8.29 5.09 -13.04
CA VAL A 60 -7.41 6.24 -12.82
C VAL A 60 -6.42 6.41 -13.97
N CYS A 61 -5.78 5.33 -14.46
CA CYS A 61 -4.92 5.38 -15.65
C CYS A 61 -5.68 5.93 -16.87
N VAL A 62 -6.87 5.37 -17.15
CA VAL A 62 -7.69 5.83 -18.28
C VAL A 62 -8.15 7.28 -18.09
N ALA A 63 -8.45 7.70 -16.87
CA ALA A 63 -8.82 9.09 -16.57
C ALA A 63 -7.64 10.06 -16.70
N SER A 64 -6.38 9.61 -16.53
CA SER A 64 -5.19 10.42 -16.76
C SER A 64 -4.76 10.52 -18.23
N LEU A 65 -5.22 9.62 -19.10
CA LEU A 65 -4.90 9.68 -20.54
C LEU A 65 -5.22 11.03 -21.22
N PRO A 66 -6.39 11.67 -21.05
CA PRO A 66 -6.68 12.92 -21.75
C PRO A 66 -5.79 14.08 -21.30
N THR A 67 -5.47 14.17 -20.01
CA THR A 67 -4.60 15.23 -19.48
C THR A 67 -3.16 15.02 -19.91
N LEU A 68 -2.67 13.78 -19.87
CA LEU A 68 -1.32 13.46 -20.34
C LEU A 68 -1.19 13.60 -21.86
N ALA A 69 -2.20 13.17 -22.63
CA ALA A 69 -2.21 13.32 -24.08
C ALA A 69 -2.14 14.79 -24.48
N ALA A 70 -2.91 15.67 -23.83
CA ALA A 70 -2.82 17.10 -24.08
C ALA A 70 -1.40 17.64 -23.81
N LEU A 71 -0.78 17.27 -22.69
CA LEU A 71 0.56 17.72 -22.31
C LEU A 71 1.64 17.24 -23.30
N PHE A 72 1.65 15.95 -23.62
CA PHE A 72 2.69 15.34 -24.47
C PHE A 72 2.50 15.65 -25.96
N LEU A 73 1.26 15.84 -26.43
CA LEU A 73 1.01 16.26 -27.81
C LEU A 73 1.40 17.73 -28.01
N LEU A 74 1.08 18.62 -27.05
CA LEU A 74 1.56 20.01 -27.13
C LEU A 74 3.09 20.06 -27.12
N GLY A 75 3.72 19.36 -26.18
CA GLY A 75 5.18 19.33 -26.06
C GLY A 75 5.88 18.67 -27.25
N GLY A 76 5.25 17.69 -27.90
CA GLY A 76 5.76 17.05 -29.11
C GLY A 76 5.69 17.99 -30.33
N VAL A 77 4.59 18.73 -30.48
CA VAL A 77 4.40 19.69 -31.57
C VAL A 77 5.35 20.89 -31.43
N GLU A 78 5.60 21.38 -30.21
CA GLU A 78 6.52 22.51 -29.98
C GLU A 78 7.97 22.17 -30.32
N LYS A 79 8.35 20.88 -30.20
CA LYS A 79 9.74 20.44 -30.39
C LYS A 79 10.09 20.03 -31.82
N ALA A 80 9.11 19.75 -32.67
CA ALA A 80 9.34 19.28 -34.04
C ALA A 80 9.02 20.38 -35.06
N ASP A 81 9.84 20.45 -36.12
CA ASP A 81 9.62 21.41 -37.21
C ASP A 81 8.37 21.09 -38.04
N THR A 82 7.92 19.83 -38.01
CA THR A 82 6.74 19.35 -38.76
C THR A 82 5.64 18.85 -37.82
N TRP A 83 4.40 19.32 -38.03
CA TRP A 83 3.21 18.92 -37.25
C TRP A 83 3.01 17.39 -37.15
N ARG A 84 3.30 16.64 -38.21
CA ARG A 84 3.16 15.17 -38.23
C ARG A 84 4.21 14.48 -37.35
N GLU A 85 5.44 14.97 -37.38
CA GLU A 85 6.54 14.41 -36.60
C GLU A 85 6.36 14.71 -35.12
N GLY A 86 5.93 15.93 -34.79
CA GLY A 86 5.62 16.31 -33.41
C GLY A 86 4.48 15.48 -32.79
N LEU A 87 3.47 15.13 -33.59
CA LEU A 87 2.36 14.30 -33.15
C LEU A 87 2.82 12.85 -32.88
N VAL A 88 3.63 12.27 -33.77
CA VAL A 88 4.20 10.92 -33.58
C VAL A 88 5.15 10.88 -32.38
N LEU A 89 5.99 11.91 -32.21
CA LEU A 89 6.91 12.03 -31.08
C LEU A 89 6.14 12.13 -29.76
N GLY A 90 5.16 13.02 -29.69
CA GLY A 90 4.30 13.20 -28.51
C GLY A 90 3.54 11.91 -28.14
N LEU A 91 3.02 11.19 -29.14
CA LEU A 91 2.32 9.92 -28.90
C LEU A 91 3.27 8.83 -28.37
N SER A 92 4.51 8.79 -28.86
CA SER A 92 5.52 7.83 -28.38
C SER A 92 5.91 8.08 -26.93
N TRP A 93 6.09 9.35 -26.54
CA TRP A 93 6.41 9.74 -25.16
C TRP A 93 5.24 9.48 -24.22
N LEU A 94 4.03 9.81 -24.66
CA LEU A 94 2.80 9.49 -23.94
C LEU A 94 2.70 7.99 -23.67
N ALA A 95 2.93 7.16 -24.69
CA ALA A 95 2.84 5.70 -24.55
C ALA A 95 3.86 5.19 -23.52
N VAL A 96 5.12 5.60 -23.61
CA VAL A 96 6.15 5.17 -22.64
C VAL A 96 5.78 5.62 -21.22
N PHE A 97 5.32 6.86 -21.05
CA PHE A 97 4.95 7.39 -19.74
C PHE A 97 3.75 6.65 -19.14
N GLU A 98 2.71 6.39 -19.93
CA GLU A 98 1.54 5.63 -19.49
C GLU A 98 1.94 4.20 -19.06
N LEU A 99 2.81 3.55 -19.83
CA LEU A 99 3.34 2.23 -19.45
C LEU A 99 4.09 2.27 -18.12
N ARG A 100 4.84 3.33 -17.82
CA ARG A 100 5.54 3.49 -16.53
C ARG A 100 4.55 3.63 -15.38
N LEU A 101 3.54 4.48 -15.55
CA LEU A 101 2.48 4.66 -14.56
C LEU A 101 1.76 3.33 -14.28
N LEU A 102 1.49 2.55 -15.32
CA LEU A 102 0.83 1.25 -15.19
C LEU A 102 1.70 0.24 -14.42
N VAL A 103 3.01 0.19 -14.66
CA VAL A 103 3.93 -0.67 -13.88
C VAL A 103 3.89 -0.30 -12.40
N MET A 104 4.06 0.99 -12.08
CA MET A 104 4.08 1.48 -10.71
C MET A 104 2.78 1.13 -9.98
N LEU A 105 1.63 1.45 -10.60
CA LEU A 105 0.32 1.16 -10.02
C LEU A 105 0.07 -0.34 -9.83
N LEU A 106 0.37 -1.18 -10.82
CA LEU A 106 0.15 -2.62 -10.69
C LEU A 106 1.06 -3.23 -9.62
N ALA A 107 2.33 -2.80 -9.55
CA ALA A 107 3.27 -3.27 -8.55
C ALA A 107 2.79 -2.96 -7.12
N ASP A 108 2.38 -1.70 -6.88
CA ASP A 108 1.90 -1.26 -5.57
C ASP A 108 0.61 -1.98 -5.16
N ILE A 109 -0.34 -2.17 -6.09
CA ILE A 109 -1.59 -2.89 -5.81
C ILE A 109 -1.31 -4.34 -5.43
N LEU A 110 -0.39 -5.00 -6.14
CA LEU A 110 -0.04 -6.39 -5.87
C LEU A 110 0.53 -6.55 -4.45
N VAL A 111 1.36 -5.60 -4.03
CA VAL A 111 1.94 -5.56 -2.68
C VAL A 111 0.89 -5.28 -1.61
N VAL A 112 0.00 -4.30 -1.84
CA VAL A 112 -1.10 -4.01 -0.91
C VAL A 112 -2.03 -5.22 -0.75
N LYS A 113 -2.30 -5.96 -1.83
CA LYS A 113 -3.15 -7.18 -1.77
C LYS A 113 -2.48 -8.35 -1.07
N TRP A 114 -1.17 -8.50 -1.20
CA TRP A 114 -0.43 -9.61 -0.63
C TRP A 114 0.08 -9.35 0.79
N THR A 115 -0.07 -8.13 1.32
CA THR A 115 0.51 -7.74 2.60
C THR A 115 -0.58 -7.31 3.58
N THR A 116 -0.62 -7.91 4.76
CA THR A 116 -1.50 -7.42 5.83
C THR A 116 -0.78 -6.36 6.67
N PHE A 117 -1.55 -5.47 7.31
CA PHE A 117 -0.96 -4.44 8.19
C PHE A 117 -0.15 -5.06 9.33
N SER A 118 -0.61 -6.20 9.86
CA SER A 118 0.10 -6.95 10.90
C SER A 118 1.47 -7.46 10.43
N ASP A 119 1.56 -7.94 9.18
CA ASP A 119 2.83 -8.40 8.61
C ASP A 119 3.84 -7.25 8.44
N LEU A 120 3.36 -6.05 8.14
CA LEU A 120 4.18 -4.84 8.01
C LEU A 120 4.73 -4.38 9.37
N LEU A 121 3.99 -4.57 10.45
CA LEU A 121 4.49 -4.32 11.80
C LEU A 121 5.52 -5.37 12.26
N LEU A 122 5.31 -6.63 11.86
CA LEU A 122 6.27 -7.71 12.14
C LEU A 122 7.59 -7.49 11.39
N SER A 123 7.55 -6.99 10.16
CA SER A 123 8.77 -6.62 9.44
C SER A 123 9.48 -5.41 10.06
N LEU A 124 8.74 -4.44 10.59
CA LEU A 124 9.32 -3.32 11.35
C LEU A 124 10.06 -3.79 12.61
N ARG A 125 9.61 -4.88 13.26
CA ARG A 125 10.36 -5.53 14.36
C ARG A 125 11.74 -6.02 13.92
N ALA A 126 11.86 -6.45 12.67
CA ALA A 126 13.11 -6.93 12.12
C ALA A 126 14.10 -5.81 11.80
N LEU A 127 13.60 -4.59 11.55
CA LEU A 127 14.40 -3.40 11.26
C LEU A 127 15.13 -2.84 12.49
N ARG A 128 15.30 -3.63 13.56
CA ARG A 128 15.93 -3.26 14.85
C ARG A 128 15.25 -2.11 15.59
N LEU A 129 13.95 -1.89 15.38
CA LEU A 129 13.19 -0.96 16.21
C LEU A 129 13.12 -1.47 17.66
N PRO A 130 13.15 -0.58 18.67
CA PRO A 130 13.07 -0.98 20.07
C PRO A 130 11.75 -1.74 20.30
N GLY A 131 11.83 -2.91 20.95
CA GLY A 131 10.69 -3.82 21.08
C GLY A 131 9.43 -3.20 21.71
N LYS A 132 9.60 -2.16 22.54
CA LYS A 132 8.48 -1.39 23.13
C LYS A 132 7.67 -0.63 22.06
N LEU A 133 8.31 -0.04 21.05
CA LEU A 133 7.62 0.66 19.97
C LEU A 133 6.83 -0.32 19.10
N VAL A 134 7.43 -1.47 18.77
CA VAL A 134 6.76 -2.52 17.98
C VAL A 134 5.53 -3.05 18.73
N LEU A 135 5.65 -3.30 20.03
CA LEU A 135 4.54 -3.72 20.87
C LEU A 135 3.42 -2.67 20.87
N PHE A 136 3.76 -1.40 21.02
CA PHE A 136 2.81 -0.29 21.01
C PHE A 136 2.09 -0.19 19.65
N CYS A 137 2.84 -0.16 18.54
CA CYS A 137 2.26 -0.09 17.20
C CYS A 137 1.38 -1.31 16.89
N SER A 138 1.81 -2.52 17.29
CA SER A 138 1.01 -3.74 17.13
C SER A 138 -0.28 -3.68 17.92
N ALA A 139 -0.23 -3.21 19.17
CA ALA A 139 -1.42 -3.02 19.97
C ALA A 139 -2.36 -2.01 19.30
N LEU A 140 -1.88 -0.84 18.88
CA LEU A 140 -2.69 0.17 18.20
C LEU A 140 -3.45 -0.39 17.00
N VAL A 141 -2.79 -1.19 16.15
CA VAL A 141 -3.40 -1.74 14.93
C VAL A 141 -4.45 -2.78 15.23
N THR A 142 -4.21 -3.65 16.21
CA THR A 142 -5.22 -4.62 16.65
C THR A 142 -6.40 -3.93 17.35
N LEU A 143 -6.16 -2.76 17.97
CA LEU A 143 -7.22 -1.97 18.61
C LEU A 143 -8.10 -1.22 17.59
N LEU A 144 -7.56 -0.82 16.43
CA LEU A 144 -8.29 -0.06 15.41
C LEU A 144 -9.66 -0.67 15.04
N PRO A 145 -9.77 -1.95 14.63
CA PRO A 145 -11.07 -2.55 14.29
C PRO A 145 -12.09 -2.46 15.43
N SER A 146 -11.63 -2.67 16.66
CA SER A 146 -12.48 -2.63 17.84
C SER A 146 -12.91 -1.20 18.22
N VAL A 147 -12.06 -0.20 17.97
CA VAL A 147 -12.43 1.21 18.13
C VAL A 147 -13.51 1.59 17.11
N PHE A 148 -13.37 1.16 15.85
CA PHE A 148 -14.38 1.41 14.81
C PHE A 148 -15.72 0.75 15.12
N SER A 149 -15.73 -0.50 15.60
CA SER A 149 -16.98 -1.17 15.98
C SER A 149 -17.68 -0.48 17.16
N LEU A 150 -16.91 -0.03 18.15
CA LEU A 150 -17.44 0.71 19.29
C LEU A 150 -17.96 2.09 18.87
N ALA A 151 -17.24 2.80 18.00
CA ALA A 151 -17.70 4.07 17.44
C ALA A 151 -19.01 3.90 16.66
N ALA A 152 -19.12 2.86 15.81
CA ALA A 152 -20.34 2.57 15.07
C ALA A 152 -21.53 2.27 15.99
N HIS A 153 -21.30 1.49 17.06
CA HIS A 153 -22.32 1.22 18.07
C HIS A 153 -22.75 2.48 18.82
N VAL A 154 -21.80 3.35 19.21
CA VAL A 154 -22.12 4.64 19.86
C VAL A 154 -22.94 5.54 18.93
N VAL A 155 -22.60 5.59 17.63
CA VAL A 155 -23.38 6.33 16.64
C VAL A 155 -24.82 5.82 16.60
N GLU A 156 -25.02 4.50 16.60
CA GLU A 156 -26.36 3.90 16.55
C GLU A 156 -27.17 4.18 17.84
N VAL A 157 -26.55 4.04 19.00
CA VAL A 157 -27.18 4.39 20.29
C VAL A 157 -27.57 5.87 20.35
N GLN A 158 -26.70 6.77 19.87
CA GLN A 158 -27.01 8.19 19.85
C GLN A 158 -28.12 8.52 18.84
N ARG A 159 -28.20 7.82 17.70
CA ARG A 159 -29.33 7.97 16.76
C ARG A 159 -30.67 7.66 17.43
N CYS A 160 -30.75 6.61 18.25
CA CYS A 160 -31.95 6.32 19.05
C CYS A 160 -32.31 7.44 20.05
N ARG A 161 -31.33 8.25 20.48
CA ARG A 161 -31.53 9.41 21.37
C ARG A 161 -31.85 10.71 20.62
N GLY A 162 -32.17 10.63 19.33
CA GLY A 162 -32.50 11.79 18.50
C GLY A 162 -31.28 12.50 17.91
N PHE A 163 -30.10 11.86 17.93
CA PHE A 163 -28.91 12.40 17.25
C PHE A 163 -29.04 12.26 15.73
N ASP A 164 -29.10 13.39 15.05
CA ASP A 164 -29.19 13.43 13.59
C ASP A 164 -27.79 13.51 12.95
N PRO A 165 -27.34 12.49 12.19
CA PRO A 165 -25.99 12.46 11.61
C PRO A 165 -25.75 13.58 10.57
N LYS A 166 -26.82 14.16 10.00
CA LYS A 166 -26.74 15.31 9.09
C LYS A 166 -26.21 16.58 9.78
N ARG A 167 -26.27 16.64 11.12
CA ARG A 167 -25.77 17.73 11.96
C ARG A 167 -24.29 17.59 12.36
N LEU A 168 -23.56 16.59 11.85
CA LEU A 168 -22.09 16.45 12.03
C LEU A 168 -21.27 17.58 11.38
N ARG A 169 -21.87 18.40 10.52
CA ARG A 169 -21.21 19.57 9.92
C ARG A 169 -20.74 20.59 10.96
N ASN A 170 -21.29 20.57 12.17
CA ASN A 170 -20.90 21.45 13.26
C ASN A 170 -20.01 20.70 14.27
N PRO A 171 -18.77 21.15 14.56
CA PRO A 171 -17.85 20.46 15.46
C PRO A 171 -18.42 20.28 16.88
N LYS A 172 -19.32 21.18 17.32
CA LYS A 172 -19.98 21.07 18.63
C LYS A 172 -20.82 19.80 18.79
N ASN A 173 -21.33 19.25 17.68
CA ASN A 173 -22.16 18.04 17.68
C ASN A 173 -21.33 16.74 17.65
N PHE A 174 -20.00 16.83 17.57
CA PHE A 174 -19.12 15.65 17.65
C PHE A 174 -18.87 15.22 19.10
N LEU A 175 -18.96 16.15 20.05
CA LEU A 175 -18.66 15.92 21.46
C LEU A 175 -19.46 14.75 22.09
N PRO A 176 -20.78 14.61 21.85
CA PRO A 176 -21.57 13.49 22.38
C PRO A 176 -21.16 12.11 21.84
N LEU A 177 -20.52 12.05 20.67
CA LEU A 177 -19.98 10.82 20.09
C LEU A 177 -18.56 10.54 20.61
N PHE A 178 -17.73 11.58 20.72
CA PHE A 178 -16.34 11.46 21.11
C PHE A 178 -16.17 11.05 22.58
N ILE A 179 -16.88 11.70 23.49
CA ILE A 179 -16.73 11.48 24.94
C ILE A 179 -16.93 9.99 25.31
N PRO A 180 -18.03 9.32 24.90
CA PRO A 180 -18.23 7.90 25.23
C PRO A 180 -17.14 6.99 24.67
N VAL A 181 -16.72 7.21 23.42
CA VAL A 181 -15.67 6.41 22.77
C VAL A 181 -14.34 6.61 23.49
N PHE A 182 -13.99 7.85 23.81
CA PHE A 182 -12.74 8.19 24.50
C PHE A 182 -12.67 7.59 25.91
N LEU A 183 -13.74 7.73 26.71
CA LEU A 183 -13.80 7.09 28.04
C LEU A 183 -13.69 5.56 27.95
N ALA A 184 -14.31 4.94 26.95
CA ALA A 184 -14.21 3.49 26.76
C ALA A 184 -12.76 3.06 26.43
N GLN A 185 -12.05 3.82 25.61
CA GLN A 185 -10.64 3.52 25.31
C GLN A 185 -9.71 3.79 26.49
N LEU A 186 -9.98 4.82 27.32
CA LEU A 186 -9.21 5.05 28.54
C LEU A 186 -9.31 3.86 29.51
N ARG A 187 -10.53 3.36 29.77
CA ARG A 187 -10.75 2.16 30.60
C ARG A 187 -10.05 0.93 30.02
N ARG A 188 -10.15 0.74 28.71
CA ARG A 188 -9.47 -0.36 28.04
C ARG A 188 -7.94 -0.25 28.16
N SER A 189 -7.39 0.94 28.04
CA SER A 189 -5.95 1.19 28.20
C SER A 189 -5.49 0.85 29.62
N THR A 190 -6.26 1.25 30.64
CA THR A 190 -5.96 0.90 32.04
C THR A 190 -6.02 -0.61 32.29
N ASP A 191 -7.02 -1.29 31.74
CA ASP A 191 -7.14 -2.75 31.85
C ASP A 191 -5.97 -3.47 31.14
N LEU A 192 -5.55 -2.97 29.98
CA LEU A 192 -4.39 -3.50 29.25
C LEU A 192 -3.08 -3.25 30.02
N ALA A 193 -2.90 -2.06 30.59
CA ALA A 193 -1.71 -1.76 31.40
C ALA A 193 -1.62 -2.69 32.62
N LEU A 194 -2.72 -2.85 33.36
CA LEU A 194 -2.79 -3.76 34.50
C LEU A 194 -2.55 -5.21 34.07
N SER A 195 -3.10 -5.65 32.94
CA SER A 195 -2.82 -6.99 32.39
C SER A 195 -1.35 -7.20 32.03
N LEU A 196 -0.68 -6.17 31.49
CA LEU A 196 0.75 -6.22 31.16
C LEU A 196 1.63 -6.24 32.42
N GLU A 197 1.23 -5.54 33.48
CA GLU A 197 1.89 -5.59 34.80
C GLU A 197 1.76 -6.97 35.45
N LEU A 198 0.55 -7.54 35.46
CA LEU A 198 0.32 -8.91 35.96
C LEU A 198 1.12 -9.97 35.19
N ARG A 199 1.39 -9.75 33.90
CA ARG A 199 2.23 -10.62 33.06
C ARG A 199 3.73 -10.35 33.20
N GLY A 200 4.14 -9.35 33.99
CA GLY A 200 5.55 -8.96 34.16
C GLY A 200 6.18 -8.31 32.92
N ILE A 201 5.38 -7.87 31.94
CA ILE A 201 5.86 -7.28 30.68
C ILE A 201 6.29 -5.81 30.88
N SER A 202 5.77 -5.14 31.91
CA SER A 202 6.11 -3.74 32.23
C SER A 202 7.59 -3.55 32.61
N GLY A 203 8.23 -4.57 33.22
CA GLY A 203 9.62 -4.54 33.69
C GLY A 203 10.61 -5.42 32.93
N ALA A 204 10.15 -6.34 32.07
CA ALA A 204 11.04 -7.28 31.39
C ALA A 204 11.81 -6.60 30.23
N PRO A 205 13.10 -6.95 29.99
CA PRO A 205 13.79 -6.57 28.76
C PRO A 205 13.00 -7.10 27.56
N PRO A 206 12.94 -6.34 26.44
CA PRO A 206 12.08 -6.67 25.32
C PRO A 206 12.35 -8.10 24.86
N ALA A 207 11.30 -8.93 24.85
CA ALA A 207 11.37 -10.32 24.40
C ALA A 207 12.08 -10.36 23.04
N ARG A 208 13.15 -11.17 22.98
CA ARG A 208 14.08 -11.31 21.87
C ARG A 208 13.31 -11.24 20.55
N ALA A 209 13.70 -10.30 19.68
CA ALA A 209 13.06 -10.09 18.40
C ALA A 209 12.83 -11.43 17.72
N SER A 210 11.58 -11.72 17.33
CA SER A 210 11.27 -12.88 16.50
C SER A 210 12.21 -12.81 15.30
N ARG A 211 13.12 -13.78 15.18
CA ARG A 211 14.00 -13.82 14.02
C ARG A 211 13.09 -13.90 12.79
N LEU A 212 13.29 -13.00 11.83
CA LEU A 212 12.72 -13.20 10.50
C LEU A 212 13.31 -14.51 9.98
N THR A 213 12.52 -15.56 9.95
CA THR A 213 12.83 -16.72 9.14
C THR A 213 12.48 -16.33 7.71
N LEU A 214 13.49 -15.93 6.94
CA LEU A 214 13.32 -15.69 5.51
C LEU A 214 12.85 -17.00 4.88
N GLY A 215 11.62 -16.98 4.35
CA GLY A 215 11.05 -18.14 3.69
C GLY A 215 11.57 -18.26 2.26
N VAL A 216 11.35 -19.42 1.64
CA VAL A 216 11.69 -19.66 0.22
C VAL A 216 10.98 -18.65 -0.72
N GLY A 217 9.85 -18.09 -0.28
CA GLY A 217 9.16 -17.00 -0.98
C GLY A 217 9.90 -15.66 -0.93
N ASP A 218 10.62 -15.36 0.15
CA ASP A 218 11.41 -14.13 0.29
C ASP A 218 12.60 -14.13 -0.65
N THR A 219 13.28 -15.27 -0.76
CA THR A 219 14.41 -15.42 -1.68
C THR A 219 13.97 -15.33 -3.14
N ALA A 220 12.79 -15.86 -3.48
CA ALA A 220 12.24 -15.76 -4.83
C ALA A 220 11.88 -14.31 -5.20
N LEU A 221 11.27 -13.54 -4.29
CA LEU A 221 10.94 -12.13 -4.51
C LEU A 221 12.19 -11.25 -4.60
N LEU A 222 13.19 -11.48 -3.75
CA LEU A 222 14.46 -10.76 -3.80
C LEU A 222 15.25 -11.12 -5.06
N ALA A 223 15.27 -12.39 -5.46
CA ALA A 223 15.89 -12.80 -6.72
C ALA A 223 15.18 -12.17 -7.92
N ALA A 224 13.85 -12.08 -7.92
CA ALA A 224 13.10 -11.38 -8.96
C ALA A 224 13.40 -9.87 -8.97
N ALA A 225 13.52 -9.24 -7.80
CA ALA A 225 13.90 -7.83 -7.68
C ALA A 225 15.29 -7.57 -8.30
N VAL A 226 16.27 -8.45 -8.04
CA VAL A 226 17.61 -8.34 -8.61
C VAL A 226 17.64 -8.71 -10.10
N ALA A 227 16.89 -9.72 -10.52
CA ALA A 227 16.82 -10.16 -11.91
C ALA A 227 16.30 -9.06 -12.85
N VAL A 228 15.39 -8.21 -12.36
CA VAL A 228 14.91 -7.05 -13.12
C VAL A 228 16.04 -6.07 -13.43
N TRP A 229 17.01 -5.89 -12.54
CA TRP A 229 18.19 -5.03 -12.78
C TRP A 229 19.25 -5.66 -13.69
N LEU A 230 19.21 -6.98 -13.90
CA LEU A 230 20.09 -7.69 -14.83
C LEU A 230 19.60 -7.58 -16.28
N LEU A 231 18.35 -7.17 -16.50
CA LEU A 231 17.87 -6.83 -17.84
C LEU A 231 18.65 -5.60 -18.32
N PRO A 232 19.32 -5.67 -19.49
CA PRO A 232 20.13 -4.57 -19.96
C PRO A 232 19.26 -3.32 -20.04
N LEU A 233 19.75 -2.25 -19.42
CA LEU A 233 19.35 -0.89 -19.75
C LEU A 233 19.96 -0.64 -21.13
N SER A 234 19.30 -1.13 -22.20
CA SER A 234 19.76 -0.83 -23.55
C SER A 234 19.68 0.68 -23.73
N ALA A 235 20.85 1.30 -23.88
CA ALA A 235 21.02 2.66 -24.32
C ALA A 235 20.94 2.72 -25.85
#